data_AF-B8FD49-F1
#
_entry.id   AF-B8FD49-F1
#
_cell.length_a   1.000
_cell.length_b   1.000
_cell.length_c   1.000
_cell.angle_alpha   90.00
_cell.angle_beta   90.00
_cell.angle_gamma   90.00
#
_symmetry.space_group_name_H-M   'P 1'
#
loop_
_entity.id
_entity.type
_entity.pdbx_description
1 polymer ?
#
loop_
_entity_poly.entity_id
_entity_poly.type
_entity_poly.pdbx_seq_one_letter_code
_entity_poly.pdbx_strand_id
1 'polypeptide(L)'
;MICSGSLGMTVTDQKNYQRKEPVKIRPLNGENSLFMAFWGKKWEDEKMDQAVEIHKSGHHPWFCQKCANRICPVCGGNLLNPMCSDSIHDDGTTSHCSILPVPQYCENPQCSRHPKSKVEVKE
;
A
#
# COMPACT_ATOMS: atom_id res chain seq x y z
N MET A 1 -6.18 2.75 19.64
CA MET A 1 -7.02 3.16 18.50
C MET A 1 -7.41 1.89 17.76
N ILE A 2 -8.66 1.45 17.92
CA ILE A 2 -9.16 0.21 17.32
C ILE A 2 -9.56 0.55 15.88
N CYS A 3 -8.71 0.23 14.89
CA CYS A 3 -9.04 0.37 13.47
C CYS A 3 -10.17 -0.60 13.12
N SER A 4 -11.41 -0.14 13.23
CA SER A 4 -12.59 -0.85 12.77
C SER A 4 -12.67 -0.77 11.24
N GLY A 5 -12.23 -1.84 10.56
CA GLY A 5 -12.51 -2.09 9.15
C GLY A 5 -11.94 -1.06 8.18
N SER A 6 -10.60 -0.99 8.12
CA SER A 6 -9.86 -0.16 7.16
C SER A 6 -10.27 -0.51 5.73
N LEU A 7 -10.75 0.48 4.96
CA LEU A 7 -10.96 0.33 3.52
C LEU A 7 -9.62 0.08 2.85
N GLY A 8 -9.61 -0.77 1.83
CA GLY A 8 -8.43 -0.91 0.99
C GLY A 8 -8.72 -1.58 -0.34
N MET A 9 -7.70 -1.57 -1.18
CA MET A 9 -7.70 -2.03 -2.56
C MET A 9 -6.33 -2.63 -2.88
N THR A 10 -6.28 -3.69 -3.67
CA THR A 10 -5.04 -4.26 -4.21
C THR A 10 -5.25 -4.81 -5.61
N VAL A 11 -4.17 -4.92 -6.38
CA VAL A 11 -4.13 -5.67 -7.64
C VAL A 11 -3.63 -7.09 -7.33
N THR A 12 -4.28 -8.10 -7.87
CA THR A 12 -3.97 -9.51 -7.63
C THR A 12 -4.25 -10.35 -8.86
N ASP A 13 -3.52 -11.44 -9.04
CA ASP A 13 -3.82 -12.48 -10.04
C ASP A 13 -4.81 -13.53 -9.52
N GLN A 14 -5.25 -13.42 -8.26
CA GLN A 14 -6.13 -14.38 -7.61
C GLN A 14 -7.60 -13.96 -7.73
N LYS A 15 -8.35 -14.66 -8.58
CA LYS A 15 -9.81 -14.46 -8.73
C LYS A 15 -10.60 -14.68 -7.43
N ASN A 16 -10.04 -15.42 -6.48
CA ASN A 16 -10.66 -15.77 -5.21
C ASN A 16 -9.91 -15.15 -4.01
N TYR A 17 -9.29 -13.98 -4.19
CA TYR A 17 -8.61 -13.28 -3.09
C TYR A 17 -9.52 -13.11 -1.87
N GLN A 18 -9.05 -13.53 -0.69
CA GLN A 18 -9.80 -13.46 0.56
C GLN A 18 -9.10 -12.62 1.63
N ARG A 19 -9.90 -11.96 2.46
CA ARG A 19 -9.49 -11.30 3.69
C ARG A 19 -10.52 -11.57 4.79
N LYS A 20 -10.19 -11.16 6.02
CA LYS A 20 -11.10 -11.21 7.17
C LYS A 20 -12.37 -10.39 6.92
N GLU A 21 -12.26 -9.28 6.19
CA GLU A 21 -13.37 -8.46 5.72
C GLU A 21 -13.92 -8.96 4.37
N PRO A 22 -15.21 -8.70 4.05
CA PRO A 22 -15.78 -9.00 2.75
C PRO A 22 -14.97 -8.37 1.62
N VAL A 23 -14.62 -9.19 0.62
CA VAL A 23 -13.87 -8.79 -0.57
C VAL A 23 -14.81 -8.72 -1.77
N LYS A 24 -14.74 -7.63 -2.52
CA LYS A 24 -15.35 -7.48 -3.85
C LYS A 24 -14.25 -7.48 -4.90
N ILE A 25 -14.48 -8.12 -6.04
CA ILE A 25 -13.46 -8.30 -7.08
C ILE A 25 -13.98 -7.72 -8.40
N ARG A 26 -13.11 -7.00 -9.13
CA ARG A 26 -13.35 -6.49 -10.48
C ARG A 26 -12.21 -6.91 -11.41
N PRO A 27 -12.50 -7.38 -12.64
CA PRO A 27 -11.47 -7.67 -13.63
C PRO A 27 -10.80 -6.37 -14.12
N LEU A 28 -9.47 -6.36 -14.24
CA LEU A 28 -8.73 -5.21 -14.76
C LEU A 28 -8.62 -5.21 -16.28
N ASN A 29 -8.74 -6.36 -16.91
CA ASN A 29 -8.63 -6.55 -18.36
C ASN A 29 -9.45 -7.77 -18.78
N GLY A 30 -9.99 -7.73 -20.00
CA GLY A 30 -10.84 -8.80 -20.54
C GLY A 30 -10.11 -10.12 -20.81
N GLU A 31 -8.77 -10.09 -20.89
CA GLU A 31 -7.95 -11.25 -21.27
C GLU A 31 -6.81 -11.60 -20.30
N ASN A 32 -6.49 -10.76 -19.31
CA ASN A 32 -5.44 -11.08 -18.33
C ASN A 32 -6.04 -11.48 -16.99
N SER A 33 -5.35 -12.40 -16.32
CA SER A 33 -5.64 -12.96 -15.00
C SER A 33 -5.60 -11.95 -13.85
N LEU A 34 -5.61 -10.64 -14.11
CA LEU A 34 -5.47 -9.60 -13.10
C LEU A 34 -6.83 -9.03 -12.68
N PHE A 35 -6.96 -8.89 -11.36
CA PHE A 35 -8.14 -8.42 -10.69
C PHE A 35 -7.79 -7.30 -9.72
N MET A 36 -8.73 -6.39 -9.54
CA MET A 36 -8.71 -5.42 -8.46
C MET A 36 -9.62 -5.94 -7.35
N ALA A 37 -9.03 -6.21 -6.19
CA ALA A 37 -9.74 -6.67 -5.00
C ALA A 37 -9.93 -5.51 -4.03
N PHE A 38 -11.15 -5.30 -3.57
CA PHE A 38 -11.58 -4.23 -2.67
C PHE A 38 -12.08 -4.84 -1.37
N TRP A 39 -11.65 -4.33 -0.22
CA TRP A 39 -12.15 -4.77 1.09
C TRP A 39 -12.60 -3.60 1.96
N GLY A 40 -13.48 -3.90 2.91
CA GLY A 40 -14.12 -2.94 3.80
C GLY A 40 -15.53 -2.55 3.34
N LYS A 41 -16.32 -2.00 4.25
CA LYS A 41 -17.78 -1.88 4.09
C LYS A 41 -18.27 -0.67 3.28
N LYS A 42 -17.39 0.27 2.92
CA LYS A 42 -17.77 1.56 2.32
C LYS A 42 -17.49 1.67 0.81
N TRP A 43 -17.25 0.55 0.12
CA TRP A 43 -17.06 0.55 -1.33
C TRP A 43 -18.41 0.50 -2.07
N GLU A 44 -18.74 1.63 -2.70
CA GLU A 44 -19.84 1.78 -3.67
C GLU A 44 -19.39 1.25 -5.04
N ASP A 45 -20.32 0.66 -5.81
CA ASP A 45 -19.99 0.05 -7.11
C ASP A 45 -19.42 1.05 -8.11
N GLU A 46 -20.01 2.26 -8.18
CA GLU A 46 -19.50 3.34 -9.04
C GLU A 46 -18.04 3.72 -8.72
N LYS A 47 -17.66 3.76 -7.44
CA LYS A 47 -16.29 4.09 -7.02
C LYS A 47 -15.29 2.99 -7.35
N MET A 48 -15.71 1.73 -7.26
CA MET A 48 -14.88 0.60 -7.67
C MET A 48 -14.66 0.61 -9.18
N ASP A 49 -15.71 0.86 -9.95
CA ASP A 49 -15.62 0.91 -11.41
C ASP A 49 -14.77 2.11 -11.86
N GLN A 50 -14.91 3.27 -11.21
CA GLN A 50 -14.03 4.43 -11.43
C GLN A 50 -12.55 4.11 -11.14
N ALA A 51 -12.25 3.39 -10.05
CA ALA A 51 -10.87 3.00 -9.72
C ALA A 51 -10.27 2.04 -10.77
N VAL A 52 -11.09 1.12 -11.29
CA VAL A 52 -10.70 0.21 -12.38
C VAL A 52 -10.40 0.99 -13.67
N GLU A 53 -11.25 1.94 -14.05
CA GLU A 53 -11.03 2.75 -15.26
C GLU A 53 -9.82 3.68 -15.15
N ILE A 54 -9.59 4.28 -13.97
CA ILE A 54 -8.36 5.03 -13.68
C ILE A 54 -7.14 4.13 -13.91
N HIS A 55 -7.13 2.93 -13.33
CA HIS A 55 -6.02 1.99 -13.52
C HIS A 55 -5.83 1.59 -14.99
N LYS A 56 -6.91 1.27 -15.71
CA LYS A 56 -6.87 0.93 -17.15
C LYS A 56 -6.37 2.07 -18.04
N SER A 57 -6.63 3.32 -17.65
CA SER A 57 -6.13 4.50 -18.37
C SER A 57 -4.63 4.74 -18.22
N GLY A 58 -3.90 3.83 -17.55
CA GLY A 58 -2.48 4.00 -17.20
C GLY A 58 -2.25 5.00 -16.06
N HIS A 59 -3.32 5.58 -15.51
CA HIS A 59 -3.23 6.36 -14.29
C HIS A 59 -3.13 5.40 -13.11
N HIS A 60 -1.91 5.18 -12.66
CA HIS A 60 -1.66 4.51 -11.40
C HIS A 60 -1.49 5.62 -10.34
N PRO A 61 -2.52 5.90 -9.51
CA PRO A 61 -2.37 6.86 -8.40
C PRO A 61 -1.35 6.37 -7.36
N TRP A 62 -0.90 5.11 -7.50
CA TRP A 62 0.28 4.53 -6.87
C TRP A 62 1.53 5.00 -7.62
N PHE A 63 2.31 5.84 -6.98
CA PHE A 63 3.59 6.25 -7.53
C PHE A 63 4.70 5.37 -6.98
N CYS A 64 5.62 4.94 -7.85
CA CYS A 64 6.89 4.40 -7.39
C CYS A 64 7.64 5.47 -6.57
N GLN A 65 8.09 5.14 -5.36
CA GLN A 65 8.81 6.07 -4.49
C GLN A 65 10.00 6.72 -5.21
N LYS A 66 10.75 5.96 -6.02
CA LYS A 66 11.86 6.49 -6.84
C LYS A 66 11.37 7.46 -7.91
N CYS A 67 10.34 7.09 -8.67
CA CYS A 67 9.78 7.94 -9.74
C CYS A 67 9.19 9.25 -9.21
N ALA A 68 8.60 9.24 -8.02
CA ALA A 68 8.05 10.44 -7.37
C ALA A 68 9.07 11.21 -6.51
N ASN A 69 10.35 10.81 -6.54
CA ASN A 69 11.40 11.36 -5.67
C ASN A 69 11.02 11.38 -4.17
N ARG A 70 10.29 10.35 -3.73
CA ARG A 70 9.89 10.08 -2.34
C ARG A 70 10.81 9.04 -1.72
N ILE A 71 12.11 9.28 -1.82
CA ILE A 71 13.17 8.38 -1.36
C ILE A 71 13.92 8.96 -0.17
N CYS A 72 14.67 8.12 0.54
CA CYS A 72 15.58 8.55 1.57
C CYS A 72 16.62 9.52 0.99
N PRO A 73 16.72 10.76 1.48
CA PRO A 73 17.68 11.74 0.96
C PRO A 73 19.14 11.41 1.32
N VAL A 74 19.38 10.39 2.15
CA VAL A 74 20.73 9.96 2.54
C VAL A 74 21.27 8.87 1.62
N CYS A 75 20.49 7.83 1.36
CA CYS A 75 20.95 6.66 0.61
C CYS A 75 20.16 6.37 -0.67
N GLY A 76 19.13 7.17 -0.99
CA GLY A 76 18.23 6.95 -2.13
C GLY A 76 17.33 5.72 -2.02
N GLY A 77 17.38 4.99 -0.90
CA GLY A 77 16.52 3.83 -0.62
C GLY A 77 15.07 4.23 -0.34
N ASN A 78 14.19 3.23 -0.33
CA ASN A 78 12.78 3.46 0.00
C ASN A 78 12.61 3.95 1.45
N LEU A 79 11.55 4.72 1.66
CA LEU A 79 11.06 5.09 2.97
C LEU A 79 10.14 3.99 3.49
N LEU A 80 10.25 3.71 4.80
CA LEU A 80 9.42 2.73 5.52
C LEU A 80 7.96 3.18 5.55
N ASN A 81 7.74 4.47 5.80
CA ASN A 81 6.44 5.11 5.97
C ASN A 81 6.40 6.41 5.14
N PRO A 82 6.30 6.34 3.80
CA PRO A 82 6.12 7.53 2.97
C PRO A 82 4.82 8.24 3.36
N MET A 83 4.89 9.55 3.62
CA MET A 83 3.70 10.32 4.01
C MET A 83 2.64 10.25 2.91
N CYS A 84 1.37 10.12 3.33
CA CYS A 84 0.21 10.01 2.45
C CYS A 84 0.29 8.85 1.45
N SER A 85 1.05 7.80 1.77
CA SER A 85 1.18 6.62 0.92
C SER A 85 1.22 5.38 1.79
N ASP A 86 0.57 4.34 1.28
CA ASP A 86 0.77 2.98 1.75
C ASP A 86 1.98 2.41 1.01
N SER A 87 2.91 1.78 1.73
CA SER A 87 3.98 1.00 1.10
C SER A 87 3.51 -0.44 0.98
N ILE A 88 3.75 -1.08 -0.16
CA ILE A 88 3.53 -2.51 -0.36
C ILE A 88 4.90 -3.14 -0.53
N HIS A 89 5.29 -4.01 0.40
CA HIS A 89 6.56 -4.75 0.36
C HIS A 89 6.41 -6.03 -0.48
N ASP A 90 7.54 -6.61 -0.89
CA ASP A 90 7.59 -7.83 -1.72
C ASP A 90 6.93 -9.05 -1.05
N ASP A 91 6.88 -9.06 0.28
CA ASP A 91 6.20 -10.08 1.08
C ASP A 91 4.67 -9.84 1.21
N GLY A 92 4.15 -8.81 0.53
CA GLY A 92 2.74 -8.43 0.56
C GLY A 92 2.32 -7.69 1.82
N THR A 93 3.26 -7.37 2.74
CA THR A 93 2.96 -6.52 3.90
C THR A 93 2.76 -5.07 3.47
N THR A 94 1.97 -4.34 4.26
CA THR A 94 1.74 -2.91 4.00
C THR A 94 1.96 -2.07 5.24
N SER A 95 2.66 -0.95 5.07
CA SER A 95 2.75 0.08 6.09
C SER A 95 1.81 1.23 5.75
N HIS A 96 0.79 1.44 6.59
CA HIS A 96 -0.13 2.56 6.48
C HIS A 96 0.40 3.77 7.25
N CYS A 97 0.55 4.89 6.55
CA CYS A 97 1.08 6.12 7.11
C CYS A 97 -0.03 7.18 7.21
N SER A 98 -0.25 7.74 8.40
CA SER A 98 -1.23 8.82 8.57
C SER A 98 -0.81 10.09 7.82
N ILE A 99 -1.79 10.92 7.43
CA ILE A 99 -1.57 12.22 6.74
C ILE A 99 -0.74 13.21 7.59
N LEU A 100 -0.64 12.98 8.89
CA LEU A 100 0.14 13.84 9.79
C LEU A 100 1.64 13.62 9.57
N PRO A 101 2.49 14.64 9.79
CA PRO A 101 3.92 14.49 9.66
C PRO A 101 4.43 13.46 10.65
N VAL A 102 4.71 12.25 10.16
CA VAL A 102 5.42 11.22 10.90
C VAL A 102 6.88 11.18 10.46
N PRO A 103 7.81 10.82 11.36
CA PRO A 103 9.20 10.59 10.97
C PRO A 103 9.30 9.58 9.83
N GLN A 104 9.91 10.00 8.72
CA GLN A 104 10.14 9.15 7.56
C GLN A 104 11.43 8.36 7.74
N TYR A 105 11.33 7.13 8.23
CA TYR A 105 12.49 6.25 8.37
C TYR A 105 12.87 5.59 7.05
N CYS A 106 14.15 5.24 6.89
CA CYS A 106 14.62 4.50 5.73
C CYS A 106 14.47 3.00 5.95
N GLU A 107 14.05 2.27 4.92
CA GLU A 107 13.95 0.81 4.97
C GLU A 107 15.34 0.14 4.92
N ASN A 108 16.34 0.77 4.29
CA ASN A 108 17.70 0.22 4.18
C ASN A 108 18.35 0.08 5.58
N PRO A 109 18.65 -1.13 6.07
CA PRO A 109 19.22 -1.37 7.40
C PRO A 109 20.58 -0.71 7.63
N GLN A 110 21.33 -0.45 6.56
CA GLN A 110 22.64 0.19 6.62
C GLN A 110 22.57 1.72 6.60
N CYS A 111 21.37 2.29 6.43
CA CYS A 111 21.17 3.73 6.44
C CYS A 111 21.14 4.27 7.88
N SER A 112 21.79 5.41 8.11
CA SER A 112 21.71 6.13 9.39
C SER A 112 20.29 6.53 9.80
N ARG A 113 19.37 6.61 8.84
CA ARG A 113 17.93 6.89 9.04
C ARG A 113 17.08 5.63 9.25
N HIS A 114 17.68 4.45 9.25
CA HIS A 114 16.96 3.23 9.60
C HIS A 114 16.60 3.25 11.09
N PRO A 115 15.38 2.87 11.49
CA PRO A 115 15.03 2.85 12.88
C PRO A 115 15.80 1.71 13.55
N LYS A 116 16.77 2.05 14.41
CA LYS A 116 17.41 1.09 15.28
C LYS A 116 16.37 0.67 16.32
N SER A 117 15.92 -0.57 16.25
CA SER A 117 14.94 -1.11 17.19
C SER A 117 15.44 -0.89 18.63
N LYS A 118 14.73 -0.09 19.43
CA LYS A 118 14.87 -0.13 20.88
C LYS A 118 14.13 -1.38 21.36
N VAL A 119 14.73 -2.55 21.22
CA VAL A 119 14.30 -3.74 21.96
C VAL A 119 15.30 -3.91 23.09
N GLU A 120 15.08 -3.20 24.19
CA GLU A 120 15.59 -3.65 25.48
C GLU A 120 14.71 -4.82 25.92
N VAL A 121 15.20 -6.04 25.69
CA VAL A 121 14.71 -7.20 26.46
C VAL A 121 15.30 -7.02 27.85
N LYS A 122 14.45 -6.67 28.82
CA LYS A 122 14.82 -6.82 30.23
C LYS A 122 14.73 -8.30 30.58
N GLU A 123 15.86 -8.87 30.97
CA GLU A 123 15.96 -10.15 31.68
C GLU A 123 15.30 -10.06 33.06
#